data_AF-A0A814TYP8-F1
#
_entry.id   AF-A0A814TYP8-F1
#
_cell.length_a   1.000
_cell.length_b   1.000
_cell.length_c   1.000
_cell.angle_alpha   90.00
_cell.angle_beta   90.00
_cell.angle_gamma   90.00
#
_symmetry.space_group_name_H-M   'P 1'
#
loop_
_entity.id
_entity.type
_entity.pdbx_description
1 polymer ?
#
loop_
_entity_poly.entity_id
_entity_poly.type
_entity_poly.pdbx_seq_one_letter_code
_entity_poly.pdbx_strand_id
1 'polypeptide(L)'
;MMATAEEEIRRRLLDVAPEPNESLPFHGRVRLARRKKPDPWYIKAAEGLLLCLALGLLYATYYHFEHVHFHVNRFYANLGYKEAQHNLGHGYMHGVGADHHPENAVYWLKQASDQGHAKAQYNLAISHLRGFKTGLQPGEARKLIEKAAEAGVPEAIKTLETICAQGGCET
;
A
#
# COMPACT_ATOMS: atom_id res chain seq x y z
N MET A 1 -18.57 -45.97 6.89
CA MET A 1 -17.57 -44.88 6.75
C MET A 1 -17.20 -44.81 5.28
N MET A 2 -17.61 -43.75 4.58
CA MET A 2 -17.34 -43.61 3.15
C MET A 2 -15.86 -43.27 2.94
N ALA A 3 -15.20 -44.02 2.06
CA ALA A 3 -13.85 -43.70 1.60
C ALA A 3 -13.85 -42.29 1.00
N THR A 4 -12.81 -41.51 1.27
CA THR A 4 -12.69 -40.17 0.69
C THR A 4 -12.57 -40.27 -0.83
N ALA A 5 -13.07 -39.27 -1.58
CA ALA A 5 -12.95 -39.27 -3.06
C ALA A 5 -11.49 -39.46 -3.52
N GLU A 6 -10.54 -39.03 -2.69
CA GLU A 6 -9.10 -39.25 -2.89
C GLU A 6 -8.71 -40.74 -2.82
N GLU A 7 -9.30 -41.53 -1.92
CA GLU A 7 -9.08 -42.98 -1.84
C GLU A 7 -9.70 -43.74 -3.01
N GLU A 8 -10.82 -43.25 -3.54
CA GLU A 8 -11.50 -43.87 -4.67
C GLU A 8 -10.75 -43.60 -5.99
N ILE A 9 -10.27 -42.37 -6.18
CA ILE A 9 -9.34 -42.01 -7.26
C ILE A 9 -8.05 -42.81 -7.16
N ARG A 10 -7.50 -42.97 -5.95
CA ARG A 10 -6.29 -43.75 -5.69
C ARG A 10 -6.44 -45.23 -6.01
N ARG A 11 -7.61 -45.83 -5.75
CA ARG A 11 -7.91 -47.21 -6.15
C ARG A 11 -7.98 -47.35 -7.67
N ARG A 12 -8.70 -46.46 -8.35
CA ARG A 12 -8.79 -46.48 -9.82
C ARG A 12 -7.44 -46.33 -10.52
N LEU A 13 -6.52 -45.55 -9.94
CA LEU A 13 -5.15 -45.40 -10.46
C LEU A 13 -4.28 -46.66 -10.26
N LEU A 14 -4.60 -47.51 -9.28
CA LEU A 14 -3.88 -48.77 -9.04
C LEU A 14 -4.34 -49.88 -10.01
N ASP A 15 -5.61 -49.85 -10.41
CA ASP A 15 -6.22 -50.89 -11.26
C ASP A 15 -5.91 -50.70 -12.76
N VAL A 16 -5.34 -49.56 -13.18
CA VAL A 16 -5.02 -49.22 -14.59
C VAL A 16 -3.53 -49.51 -14.91
N ALA A 17 -2.90 -50.45 -14.21
CA ALA A 17 -1.56 -50.90 -14.59
C ALA A 17 -1.67 -51.93 -15.74
N PRO A 18 -1.07 -51.69 -16.94
CA PRO A 18 -1.14 -52.65 -18.04
C PRO A 18 -0.40 -53.95 -17.71
N GLU A 19 -0.94 -55.08 -18.16
CA GLU A 19 -0.35 -56.42 -17.94
C GLU A 19 1.02 -56.60 -18.63
N PRO A 20 1.90 -57.46 -18.10
CA PRO A 20 3.32 -57.50 -18.47
C PRO A 20 3.54 -58.06 -19.89
N ASN A 21 4.22 -57.32 -20.76
CA ASN A 21 4.65 -57.82 -22.08
C ASN A 21 6.13 -58.22 -22.03
N GLU A 22 6.39 -59.52 -21.92
CA GLU A 22 7.71 -60.13 -21.67
C GLU A 22 8.73 -59.95 -22.81
N SER A 23 8.33 -59.40 -23.96
CA SER A 23 9.19 -59.19 -25.13
C SER A 23 10.16 -58.01 -25.03
N LEU A 24 10.04 -57.16 -23.99
CA LEU A 24 10.88 -55.97 -23.83
C LEU A 24 12.14 -56.25 -23.00
N PRO A 25 13.33 -55.86 -23.46
CA PRO A 25 14.64 -56.29 -22.92
C PRO A 25 14.97 -55.76 -21.51
N PHE A 26 14.10 -54.93 -20.92
CA PHE A 26 14.30 -54.33 -19.60
C PHE A 26 13.25 -54.80 -18.56
N HIS A 27 12.70 -55.99 -18.74
CA HIS A 27 11.77 -56.61 -17.79
C HIS A 27 12.48 -56.88 -16.44
N GLY A 28 12.13 -56.09 -15.42
CA GLY A 28 12.49 -56.37 -14.03
C GLY A 28 13.14 -55.23 -13.25
N ARG A 29 13.64 -54.16 -13.90
CA ARG A 29 14.36 -53.08 -13.18
C ARG A 29 13.96 -51.64 -13.48
N VAL A 30 12.93 -51.41 -14.27
CA VAL A 30 12.47 -50.03 -14.56
C VAL A 30 11.09 -49.79 -13.98
N ARG A 31 10.97 -49.95 -12.66
CA ARG A 31 9.99 -49.22 -11.84
C ARG A 31 10.71 -48.61 -10.65
N LEU A 32 11.35 -47.47 -10.88
CA LEU A 32 11.81 -46.60 -9.80
C LEU A 32 11.22 -45.21 -10.00
N ALA A 33 9.89 -45.10 -9.99
CA ALA A 33 9.31 -43.94 -9.33
C ALA A 33 9.65 -44.12 -7.84
N ARG A 34 10.88 -43.76 -7.44
CA ARG A 34 11.26 -43.74 -6.02
C ARG A 34 10.24 -42.83 -5.36
N ARG A 35 9.36 -43.39 -4.53
CA ARG A 35 8.61 -42.58 -3.56
C ARG A 35 9.67 -41.79 -2.80
N LYS A 36 9.73 -40.46 -3.02
CA LYS A 36 10.69 -39.60 -2.33
C LYS A 36 10.47 -39.84 -0.85
N LYS A 37 11.51 -40.26 -0.13
CA LYS A 37 11.41 -40.43 1.33
C LYS A 37 10.91 -39.10 1.91
N PRO A 38 10.01 -39.11 2.91
CA PRO A 38 9.53 -37.87 3.50
C PRO A 38 10.74 -37.02 3.90
N ASP A 39 10.72 -35.75 3.52
CA ASP A 39 11.84 -34.87 3.78
C ASP A 39 12.12 -34.87 5.30
N PRO A 40 13.39 -34.97 5.71
CA PRO A 40 13.75 -34.91 7.12
C PRO A 40 13.24 -33.63 7.79
N TRP A 41 12.91 -33.72 9.09
CA TRP A 41 12.33 -32.61 9.86
C TRP A 41 13.16 -31.32 9.80
N TYR A 42 14.49 -31.44 9.71
CA TYR A 42 15.39 -30.29 9.62
C TYR A 42 15.28 -29.52 8.29
N ILE A 43 14.90 -30.19 7.18
CA ILE A 43 14.68 -29.51 5.89
C ILE A 43 13.41 -28.66 5.99
N LYS A 44 12.35 -29.20 6.57
CA LYS A 44 11.10 -28.46 6.81
C LYS A 44 11.30 -27.31 7.79
N ALA A 45 12.14 -27.51 8.82
CA ALA A 45 12.54 -26.44 9.73
C ALA A 45 13.35 -25.34 9.02
N ALA A 46 14.28 -25.70 8.14
CA ALA A 46 15.07 -24.74 7.36
C ALA A 46 14.20 -23.94 6.38
N GLU A 47 13.23 -24.58 5.71
CA GLU A 47 12.24 -23.90 4.88
C GLU A 47 11.42 -22.88 5.71
N GLY A 48 10.98 -23.27 6.91
CA GLY A 48 10.28 -22.37 7.83
C GLY A 48 11.14 -21.17 8.26
N LEU A 49 12.41 -21.40 8.59
CA LEU A 49 13.34 -20.33 8.97
C LEU A 49 13.58 -19.35 7.81
N LEU A 50 13.75 -19.86 6.59
CA LEU A 50 13.90 -19.04 5.38
C LEU A 50 12.67 -18.17 5.13
N LEU A 51 11.46 -18.72 5.30
CA LEU A 51 10.23 -17.95 5.19
C LEU A 51 10.15 -16.86 6.27
N CYS A 52 10.48 -17.17 7.52
CA CYS A 52 10.51 -16.17 8.60
C CYS A 52 11.53 -15.06 8.34
N LEU A 53 12.73 -15.38 7.85
CA LEU A 53 13.75 -14.40 7.49
C LEU A 53 13.32 -13.53 6.30
N ALA A 54 12.73 -14.15 5.27
CA ALA A 54 12.20 -13.41 4.12
C ALA A 54 11.09 -12.44 4.54
N LEU A 55 10.16 -12.88 5.40
CA LEU A 55 9.11 -12.03 5.97
C LEU A 55 9.70 -10.92 6.85
N GLY A 56 10.72 -11.22 7.65
CA GLY A 56 11.42 -10.21 8.46
C GLY A 56 12.12 -9.15 7.62
N LEU A 57 12.76 -9.53 6.52
CA LEU A 57 13.38 -8.59 5.57
C LEU A 57 12.34 -7.75 4.83
N LEU A 58 11.23 -8.35 4.40
CA LEU A 58 10.12 -7.62 3.78
C LEU A 58 9.51 -6.61 4.76
N TYR A 59 9.32 -6.99 6.02
CA TYR A 59 8.85 -6.09 7.06
C TYR A 59 9.85 -4.96 7.31
N ALA A 60 11.14 -5.27 7.46
CA ALA A 60 12.17 -4.26 7.69
C ALA A 60 12.28 -3.26 6.53
N THR A 61 12.24 -3.75 5.29
CA THR A 61 12.26 -2.89 4.10
C THR A 61 11.00 -2.03 4.03
N TYR A 62 9.81 -2.57 4.29
CA TYR A 62 8.56 -1.81 4.36
C TYR A 62 8.62 -0.63 5.33
N TYR A 63 9.06 -0.85 6.58
CA TYR A 63 9.20 0.23 7.56
C TYR A 63 10.33 1.21 7.24
N HIS A 64 11.41 0.72 6.61
CA HIS A 64 12.51 1.58 6.19
C HIS A 64 12.10 2.51 5.04
N PHE A 65 11.27 2.04 4.10
CA PHE A 65 10.78 2.84 2.98
C PHE A 65 9.99 4.07 3.42
N GLU A 66 9.13 3.94 4.44
CA GLU A 66 8.37 5.05 5.03
C GLU A 66 9.29 6.16 5.58
N HIS A 67 10.31 5.77 6.35
CA HIS A 67 11.28 6.73 6.91
C HIS A 67 12.12 7.41 5.82
N VAL A 68 12.64 6.65 4.86
CA VAL A 68 13.47 7.21 3.77
C VAL A 68 12.65 8.18 2.93
N HIS A 69 11.39 7.84 2.62
CA HIS A 69 10.52 8.70 1.82
C HIS A 69 10.32 10.08 2.47
N PHE A 70 10.16 10.12 3.80
CA PHE A 70 10.04 11.38 4.54
C PHE A 70 11.30 12.26 4.39
N HIS A 71 12.50 11.69 4.59
CA HIS A 71 13.75 12.43 4.47
C HIS A 71 14.03 12.91 3.05
N VAL A 72 13.69 12.09 2.05
CA VAL A 72 13.82 12.45 0.63
C VAL A 72 12.86 13.58 0.27
N ASN A 73 11.58 13.50 0.68
CA ASN A 73 10.64 14.62 0.50
C ASN A 73 11.13 15.89 1.19
N ARG A 74 11.76 15.78 2.37
CA ARG A 74 12.37 16.94 3.06
C ARG A 74 13.48 17.60 2.26
N PHE A 75 14.34 16.80 1.65
CA PHE A 75 15.39 17.32 0.78
C PHE A 75 14.79 18.06 -0.43
N TYR A 76 13.84 17.44 -1.14
CA TYR A 76 13.20 18.07 -2.30
C TYR A 76 12.30 19.26 -1.94
N ALA A 77 11.64 19.24 -0.78
CA ALA A 77 10.85 20.37 -0.29
C ALA A 77 11.72 21.60 -0.05
N ASN A 78 12.93 21.41 0.49
CA ASN A 78 13.92 22.47 0.67
C ASN A 78 14.47 23.00 -0.67
N LEU A 79 14.51 22.17 -1.71
CA LEU A 79 14.84 22.60 -3.08
C LEU A 79 13.69 23.37 -3.76
N GLY A 80 12.51 23.41 -3.15
CA GLY A 80 11.36 24.17 -3.65
C GLY A 80 10.36 23.37 -4.48
N TYR A 81 10.48 22.04 -4.59
CA TYR A 81 9.52 21.24 -5.35
C TYR A 81 8.15 21.20 -4.65
N LYS A 82 7.12 21.75 -5.29
CA LYS A 82 5.75 21.85 -4.74
C LYS A 82 5.13 20.51 -4.36
N GLU A 83 5.38 19.44 -5.12
CA GLU A 83 4.88 18.09 -4.82
C GLU A 83 5.50 17.55 -3.52
N ALA A 84 6.80 17.76 -3.34
CA ALA A 84 7.51 17.34 -2.13
C ALA A 84 7.07 18.15 -0.90
N GLN A 85 6.86 19.46 -1.06
CA GLN A 85 6.32 20.33 -0.01
C GLN A 85 4.91 19.88 0.42
N HIS A 86 4.05 19.51 -0.54
CA HIS A 86 2.74 18.96 -0.25
C HIS A 86 2.82 17.63 0.51
N ASN A 87 3.64 16.69 0.03
CA ASN A 87 3.81 15.37 0.67
C ASN A 87 4.35 15.50 2.08
N LEU A 88 5.30 16.41 2.30
CA LEU A 88 5.88 16.66 3.61
C LEU A 88 4.89 17.35 4.56
N GLY A 89 4.10 18.29 4.05
CA GLY A 89 2.99 18.87 4.80
C GLY A 89 1.95 17.83 5.21
N HIS A 90 1.59 16.93 4.29
CA HIS A 90 0.71 15.79 4.56
C HIS A 90 1.31 14.83 5.61
N GLY A 91 2.62 14.52 5.50
CA GLY A 91 3.33 13.68 6.46
C GLY A 91 3.27 14.23 7.88
N TYR A 92 3.54 15.53 8.06
CA TYR A 92 3.44 16.18 9.38
C TYR A 92 2.01 16.24 9.93
N MET A 93 0.99 16.30 9.07
CA MET A 93 -0.42 16.33 9.49
C MET A 93 -0.96 14.95 9.89
N HIS A 94 -0.36 13.86 9.41
CA HIS A 94 -0.78 12.50 9.70
C HIS A 94 0.21 11.72 10.58
N GLY A 95 1.38 12.30 10.87
CA GLY A 95 2.43 11.63 11.64
C GLY A 95 3.14 10.52 10.84
N VAL A 96 3.23 10.67 9.51
CA VAL A 96 3.83 9.65 8.62
C VAL A 96 5.31 9.98 8.42
N GLY A 97 6.19 9.13 8.94
CA GLY A 97 7.65 9.27 8.86
C GLY A 97 8.28 10.31 9.80
N ALA A 98 7.46 11.13 10.47
CA ALA A 98 7.86 12.03 11.56
C ALA A 98 6.70 12.25 12.53
N ASP A 99 7.00 12.82 13.70
CA ASP A 99 5.98 13.15 14.70
C ASP A 99 4.96 14.16 14.16
N HIS A 100 3.73 14.05 14.66
CA HIS A 100 2.62 14.90 14.26
C HIS A 100 2.83 16.36 14.70
N HIS A 101 3.06 17.24 13.73
CA HIS A 101 3.33 18.66 13.94
C HIS A 101 2.48 19.52 12.99
N PRO A 102 1.26 19.91 13.40
CA PRO A 102 0.30 20.57 12.51
C PRO A 102 0.75 21.96 12.07
N GLU A 103 1.52 22.67 12.90
CA GLU A 103 2.07 24.00 12.55
C GLU A 103 3.08 23.90 11.40
N ASN A 104 3.97 22.91 11.44
CA ASN A 104 4.91 22.62 10.35
C ASN A 104 4.16 22.15 9.09
N ALA A 105 3.14 21.31 9.24
CA ALA A 105 2.31 20.86 8.13
C ALA A 105 1.72 22.05 7.35
N VAL A 106 1.12 23.00 8.07
CA VAL A 106 0.53 24.21 7.51
C VAL A 106 1.57 25.07 6.80
N TYR A 107 2.77 25.24 7.39
CA TYR A 107 3.85 26.00 6.76
C TYR A 107 4.21 25.45 5.36
N TRP A 108 4.41 24.13 5.26
CA TRP A 108 4.78 23.48 4.00
C TRP A 108 3.63 23.44 2.99
N LEU A 109 2.39 23.23 3.46
CA LEU A 109 1.21 23.31 2.62
C LEU A 109 1.00 24.72 2.06
N LYS A 110 1.31 25.76 2.85
CA LYS A 110 1.27 27.16 2.39
C LYS A 110 2.27 27.39 1.27
N GLN A 111 3.53 26.95 1.43
CA GLN A 111 4.53 27.09 0.36
C GLN A 111 4.12 26.37 -0.93
N ALA A 112 3.59 25.14 -0.83
CA ALA A 112 3.10 24.41 -2.00
C ALA A 112 1.86 25.07 -2.63
N SER A 113 0.96 25.62 -1.80
CA SER A 113 -0.23 26.36 -2.22
C SER A 113 0.14 27.64 -2.98
N ASP A 114 1.14 28.38 -2.49
CA ASP A 114 1.65 29.60 -3.12
C ASP A 114 2.27 29.32 -4.50
N GLN A 115 2.81 28.11 -4.70
CA GLN A 115 3.28 27.61 -6.01
C GLN A 115 2.14 27.07 -6.91
N GLY A 116 0.88 27.19 -6.50
CA GLY A 116 -0.29 26.76 -7.27
C GLY A 116 -0.55 25.25 -7.23
N HIS A 117 -0.04 24.52 -6.22
CA HIS A 117 -0.33 23.09 -6.09
C HIS A 117 -1.77 22.86 -5.58
N ALA A 118 -2.66 22.40 -6.45
CA ALA A 118 -4.10 22.28 -6.17
C ALA A 118 -4.44 21.43 -4.93
N LYS A 119 -3.80 20.27 -4.75
CA LYS A 119 -4.03 19.44 -3.54
C LYS A 119 -3.52 20.12 -2.26
N ALA A 120 -2.49 20.96 -2.37
CA ALA A 120 -1.99 21.69 -1.20
C ALA A 120 -2.94 22.83 -0.82
N GLN A 121 -3.53 23.52 -1.79
CA GLN A 121 -4.58 24.52 -1.57
C GLN A 121 -5.77 23.91 -0.84
N TYR A 122 -6.24 22.74 -1.30
CA TYR A 122 -7.30 22.00 -0.62
C TYR A 122 -6.92 21.64 0.82
N ASN A 123 -5.76 21.01 1.03
CA ASN A 123 -5.34 20.59 2.37
C ASN A 123 -5.15 21.78 3.32
N LEU A 124 -4.62 22.91 2.84
CA LEU A 124 -4.47 24.14 3.63
C LEU A 124 -5.84 24.70 4.05
N ALA A 125 -6.81 24.70 3.13
CA ALA A 125 -8.17 25.14 3.42
C ALA A 125 -8.85 24.24 4.46
N ILE A 126 -8.72 22.91 4.32
CA ILE A 126 -9.25 21.95 5.29
C ILE A 126 -8.57 22.14 6.65
N SER A 127 -7.27 22.41 6.70
CA SER A 127 -6.58 22.71 7.96
C SER A 127 -7.16 23.94 8.64
N HIS A 128 -7.47 25.01 7.89
CA HIS A 128 -8.12 26.20 8.44
C HIS A 128 -9.52 25.89 8.98
N LEU A 129 -10.34 25.14 8.23
CA LEU A 129 -11.69 24.75 8.65
C LEU A 129 -11.69 23.82 9.88
N ARG A 130 -10.64 23.02 10.07
CA ARG A 130 -10.42 22.22 11.29
C ARG A 130 -9.97 23.05 12.49
N GLY A 131 -9.74 24.35 12.32
CA GLY A 131 -9.33 25.27 13.40
C GLY A 131 -7.82 25.34 13.61
N PHE A 132 -6.98 24.82 12.70
CA PHE A 132 -5.54 25.02 12.79
C PHE A 132 -5.16 26.46 12.48
N LYS A 133 -4.08 26.94 13.11
CA LYS A 133 -3.54 28.28 12.91
C LYS A 133 -2.85 28.39 11.54
N THR A 134 -3.63 28.67 10.50
CA THR A 134 -3.11 28.87 9.13
C THR A 134 -2.85 30.33 8.78
N GLY A 135 -3.38 31.27 9.57
CA GLY A 135 -3.32 32.70 9.28
C GLY A 135 -4.18 33.14 8.09
N LEU A 136 -5.04 32.25 7.57
CA LEU A 136 -6.04 32.57 6.55
C LEU A 136 -7.20 33.37 7.15
N GLN A 137 -7.69 34.34 6.40
CA GLN A 137 -8.89 35.10 6.76
C GLN A 137 -10.17 34.29 6.52
N PRO A 138 -11.27 34.60 7.23
CA PRO A 138 -12.56 33.99 6.95
C PRO A 138 -12.95 34.22 5.47
N GLY A 139 -13.27 33.13 4.75
CA GLY A 139 -13.61 33.15 3.32
C GLY A 139 -12.45 32.81 2.37
N GLU A 140 -11.19 32.98 2.76
CA GLU A 140 -10.05 32.60 1.91
C GLU A 140 -9.93 31.07 1.75
N ALA A 141 -10.27 30.31 2.79
CA ALA A 141 -10.29 28.86 2.74
C ALA A 141 -11.26 28.34 1.66
N ARG A 142 -12.46 28.94 1.53
CA ARG A 142 -13.42 28.56 0.50
C ARG A 142 -12.87 28.82 -0.90
N LYS A 143 -12.27 29.98 -1.14
CA LYS A 143 -11.62 30.31 -2.43
C LYS A 143 -10.52 29.32 -2.80
N LEU A 144 -9.76 28.82 -1.81
CA LEU A 144 -8.74 27.78 -2.06
C LEU A 144 -9.36 26.43 -2.44
N ILE A 145 -10.50 26.07 -1.86
CA ILE A 145 -11.25 24.85 -2.24
C ILE A 145 -11.81 24.99 -3.65
N GLU A 146 -12.38 26.15 -4.00
CA GLU A 146 -12.87 26.44 -5.36
C GLU A 146 -11.76 26.32 -6.40
N LYS A 147 -10.60 26.95 -6.16
CA LYS A 147 -9.42 26.81 -7.03
C LYS A 147 -8.94 25.36 -7.17
N ALA A 148 -8.95 24.60 -6.08
CA ALA A 148 -8.58 23.19 -6.13
C ALA A 148 -9.60 22.35 -6.93
N ALA A 149 -10.89 22.67 -6.83
CA ALA A 149 -11.93 22.02 -7.59
C ALA A 149 -11.84 22.35 -9.09
N GLU A 150 -11.58 23.61 -9.46
CA GLU A 150 -11.31 24.04 -10.84
C GLU A 150 -10.10 23.31 -11.45
N ALA A 151 -9.08 23.06 -10.63
CA ALA A 151 -7.91 22.27 -11.02
C ALA A 151 -8.18 20.76 -11.10
N GLY A 152 -9.41 20.30 -10.87
CA GLY A 152 -9.83 18.91 -11.01
C GLY A 152 -9.51 18.02 -9.81
N VAL A 153 -9.29 18.58 -8.62
CA VAL A 153 -9.09 17.79 -7.39
C VAL A 153 -10.43 17.19 -6.95
N PRO A 154 -10.63 15.86 -7.01
CA PRO A 154 -11.92 15.23 -6.74
C PRO A 154 -12.37 15.43 -5.29
N GLU A 155 -11.44 15.48 -4.34
CA GLU A 155 -11.71 15.74 -2.93
C GLU A 155 -12.30 17.15 -2.73
N ALA A 156 -11.80 18.13 -3.48
CA ALA A 156 -12.28 19.51 -3.42
C ALA A 156 -13.70 19.62 -3.98
N ILE A 157 -13.96 19.04 -5.16
CA ILE A 157 -15.29 19.01 -5.79
C ILE A 157 -16.32 18.39 -4.85
N LYS A 158 -16.02 17.21 -4.30
CA LYS A 158 -16.89 16.53 -3.34
C LYS A 158 -17.15 17.38 -2.10
N THR A 159 -16.14 18.09 -1.61
CA THR A 159 -16.30 18.96 -0.45
C THR A 159 -17.25 20.12 -0.77
N LEU A 160 -17.14 20.74 -1.94
CA LEU A 160 -18.08 21.77 -2.38
C LEU A 160 -19.51 21.23 -2.53
N GLU A 161 -19.69 20.05 -3.12
CA GLU A 161 -21.00 19.39 -3.20
C GLU A 161 -21.61 19.18 -1.81
N THR A 162 -20.83 18.75 -0.82
CA THR A 162 -21.31 18.57 0.55
C THR A 162 -21.68 19.89 1.22
N ILE A 163 -20.90 20.96 1.01
CA ILE A 163 -21.20 22.30 1.51
C ILE A 163 -22.50 22.83 0.87
N CYS A 164 -22.67 22.59 -0.43
CA CYS A 164 -23.87 22.96 -1.18
C CYS A 164 -25.12 22.26 -0.63
N ALA A 165 -25.03 20.95 -0.40
CA ALA A 165 -26.11 20.15 0.16
C ALA A 165 -26.54 20.60 1.57
N GLN A 166 -25.61 21.20 2.33
CA GLN A 166 -25.87 21.75 3.66
C GLN A 166 -26.42 23.20 3.64
N GLY A 167 -26.72 23.75 2.46
CA GLY A 167 -27.26 25.10 2.29
C GLY A 167 -26.20 26.20 2.22
N GLY A 168 -24.92 25.84 2.07
CA GLY A 168 -23.80 26.78 1.93
C GLY A 168 -23.47 27.17 0.49
N CYS A 169 -24.31 26.79 -0.48
CA CYS A 169 -24.18 27.23 -1.87
C CYS A 169 -24.66 28.68 -1.98
N GLU A 170 -23.76 29.61 -2.29
CA GLU A 170 -24.14 30.96 -2.70
C GLU A 170 -24.83 30.89 -4.07
N THR A 171 -26.00 31.54 -4.15
CA THR A 171 -26.74 31.86 -5.38
C THR A 171 -25.94 32.75 -6.31
#